data_AF-D2MPJ6-F1
#
_entry.id   AF-D2MPJ6-F1
#
_cell.length_a   1.000
_cell.length_b   1.000
_cell.length_c   1.000
_cell.angle_alpha   90.00
_cell.angle_beta   90.00
_cell.angle_gamma   90.00
#
_symmetry.space_group_name_H-M   'P 1'
#
loop_
_entity.id
_entity.type
_entity.pdbx_description
1 polymer ?
#
loop_
_entity_poly.entity_id
_entity_poly.type
_entity_poly.pdbx_seq_one_letter_code
_entity_poly.pdbx_strand_id
1 'polypeptide(L)'
;MSKYQEALDYLVGELKGCDEAISDPEYRQELTAKREAAEKELQKLIDEVGHKEIMSGRTLVGCWIPVNEKLPANEDKVLICTITKTGNKNILVGYYSPDLRRWVCGMNSNVITWQPLPEPYAEISTND
;
A
#
# COMPACT_ATOMS: atom_id res chain seq x y z
N MET A 1 4.09 -16.74 0.02
CA MET A 1 2.91 -16.06 -0.55
C MET A 1 1.77 -16.17 0.47
N SER A 2 0.88 -15.17 0.52
CA SER A 2 -0.26 -15.20 1.45
C SER A 2 -1.26 -16.25 0.98
N LYS A 3 -1.87 -17.02 1.91
CA LYS A 3 -2.91 -18.02 1.59
C LYS A 3 -4.08 -17.42 0.78
N TYR A 4 -4.30 -16.12 0.91
CA TYR A 4 -5.28 -15.37 0.14
C TYR A 4 -4.88 -15.18 -1.32
N GLN A 5 -3.59 -15.02 -1.62
CA GLN A 5 -3.09 -14.90 -3.00
C GLN A 5 -3.21 -16.23 -3.73
N GLU A 6 -2.87 -17.35 -3.09
CA GLU A 6 -3.02 -18.69 -3.66
C GLU A 6 -4.49 -19.03 -3.97
N ALA A 7 -5.42 -18.65 -3.07
CA ALA A 7 -6.86 -18.82 -3.31
C ALA A 7 -7.37 -17.93 -4.46
N LEU A 8 -6.86 -16.70 -4.57
CA LEU A 8 -7.20 -15.79 -5.65
C LEU A 8 -6.73 -16.34 -7.01
N ASP A 9 -5.48 -16.80 -7.06
CA ASP A 9 -4.87 -17.34 -8.28
C ASP A 9 -5.58 -18.63 -8.73
N TYR A 10 -6.01 -19.47 -7.78
CA TYR A 10 -6.82 -20.67 -8.05
C TYR A 10 -8.18 -20.32 -8.67
N LEU A 11 -8.92 -19.38 -8.07
CA LEU A 11 -10.23 -18.95 -8.57
C LEU A 11 -10.13 -18.29 -9.95
N VAL A 12 -9.09 -17.49 -10.19
CA VAL A 12 -8.80 -16.90 -11.50
C VAL A 12 -8.50 -17.98 -12.53
N GLY A 13 -7.79 -19.05 -12.15
CA GLY A 13 -7.54 -20.21 -12.99
C GLY A 13 -8.83 -20.97 -13.36
N GLU A 14 -9.70 -21.26 -12.38
CA GLU A 14 -10.98 -21.93 -12.64
C GLU A 14 -11.92 -21.11 -13.52
N LEU A 15 -12.02 -19.79 -13.28
CA LEU A 15 -12.87 -18.91 -14.08
C LEU A 15 -12.43 -18.83 -15.54
N LYS A 16 -11.12 -18.84 -15.81
CA LYS A 16 -10.58 -18.93 -17.18
C LYS A 16 -10.97 -20.25 -17.86
N GLY A 17 -10.92 -21.36 -17.13
CA GLY A 17 -11.36 -22.67 -17.65
C GLY A 17 -12.85 -22.70 -18.02
N CYS A 18 -13.69 -21.99 -17.28
CA CYS A 18 -15.11 -21.83 -17.58
C CYS A 18 -15.36 -21.01 -18.86
N ASP A 19 -14.55 -19.99 -19.14
CA ASP A 19 -14.69 -19.17 -20.36
C ASP A 19 -14.35 -19.96 -21.63
N GLU A 20 -13.34 -20.84 -21.57
CA GLU A 20 -12.94 -21.70 -22.69
C GLU A 20 -13.94 -22.81 -23.00
N ALA A 21 -14.83 -23.16 -22.05
CA ALA A 21 -15.88 -24.16 -22.22
C ALA A 21 -17.17 -23.61 -22.87
N ILE A 22 -17.32 -22.27 -22.95
CA ILE A 22 -18.50 -21.63 -23.54
C ILE A 22 -18.40 -21.73 -25.06
N SER A 23 -19.20 -22.56 -25.72
CA SER A 23 -19.05 -22.79 -27.18
C SER A 23 -19.57 -21.65 -28.07
N ASP A 24 -20.24 -20.65 -27.50
CA ASP A 24 -20.86 -19.52 -28.21
C ASP A 24 -19.94 -18.29 -28.21
N PRO A 25 -19.40 -17.86 -29.37
CA PRO A 25 -18.50 -16.71 -29.47
C PRO A 25 -19.16 -15.38 -29.08
N GLU A 26 -20.45 -15.21 -29.36
CA GLU A 26 -21.17 -13.96 -29.04
C GLU A 26 -21.32 -13.81 -27.53
N TYR A 27 -21.64 -14.91 -26.84
CA TYR A 27 -21.76 -14.92 -25.37
C TYR A 27 -20.40 -14.69 -24.68
N ARG A 28 -19.29 -15.20 -25.21
CA ARG A 28 -17.94 -14.89 -24.70
C ARG A 28 -17.59 -13.41 -24.85
N GLN A 29 -17.92 -12.82 -26.00
CA GLN A 29 -17.66 -11.41 -26.27
C GLN A 29 -18.48 -10.52 -25.33
N GLU A 30 -19.74 -10.87 -25.09
CA GLU A 30 -20.61 -10.19 -24.12
C GLU A 30 -20.04 -10.29 -22.69
N LEU A 31 -19.57 -11.48 -22.27
CA LEU A 31 -18.99 -11.67 -20.94
C LEU A 31 -17.70 -10.88 -20.74
N THR A 32 -16.84 -10.83 -21.76
CA THR A 32 -15.59 -10.05 -21.75
C THR A 32 -15.90 -8.56 -21.64
N ALA A 33 -16.84 -8.05 -22.44
CA ALA A 33 -17.27 -6.66 -22.37
C ALA A 33 -17.85 -6.28 -21.00
N LYS A 34 -18.60 -7.18 -20.36
CA LYS A 34 -19.11 -6.98 -18.99
C LYS A 34 -17.99 -6.91 -17.95
N ARG A 35 -16.95 -7.74 -18.09
CA ARG A 35 -15.78 -7.71 -17.20
C ARG A 35 -14.99 -6.42 -17.35
N GLU A 36 -14.68 -6.03 -18.58
CA GLU A 36 -13.98 -4.76 -18.84
C GLU A 36 -14.77 -3.55 -18.32
N ALA A 37 -16.10 -3.56 -18.49
CA ALA A 37 -16.97 -2.53 -17.94
C ALA A 37 -16.93 -2.50 -16.40
N ALA A 38 -16.96 -3.67 -15.75
CA ALA A 38 -16.86 -3.78 -14.29
C ALA A 38 -15.49 -3.33 -13.77
N GLU A 39 -14.40 -3.69 -14.45
CA GLU A 39 -13.04 -3.25 -14.12
C GLU A 39 -12.88 -1.74 -14.26
N LYS A 40 -13.44 -1.16 -15.34
CA LYS A 40 -13.42 0.28 -15.55
C LYS A 40 -14.21 1.05 -14.49
N GLU A 41 -15.36 0.53 -14.07
CA GLU A 41 -16.15 1.14 -13.00
C GLU A 41 -15.45 1.01 -11.64
N LEU A 42 -14.81 -0.14 -11.37
CA LEU A 42 -14.00 -0.33 -10.17
C LEU A 42 -12.81 0.64 -10.14
N GLN A 43 -12.10 0.81 -11.26
CA GLN A 43 -10.99 1.76 -11.37
C GLN A 43 -11.47 3.20 -11.13
N LYS A 44 -12.61 3.58 -11.70
CA LYS A 44 -13.22 4.89 -11.47
C LYS A 44 -13.58 5.11 -10.00
N LEU A 45 -14.10 4.09 -9.31
CA LEU A 45 -14.38 4.16 -7.87
C LEU A 45 -13.09 4.29 -7.05
N ILE A 46 -12.03 3.58 -7.42
CA ILE A 46 -10.71 3.71 -6.80
C ILE A 46 -10.17 5.13 -6.97
N ASP A 47 -10.26 5.69 -8.18
CA ASP A 47 -9.83 7.05 -8.47
C ASP A 47 -10.69 8.07 -7.70
N GLU A 48 -12.01 7.87 -7.63
CA GLU A 48 -12.92 8.75 -6.89
C GLU A 48 -12.68 8.70 -5.37
N VAL A 49 -12.43 7.52 -4.81
CA VAL A 49 -12.04 7.38 -3.40
C VAL A 49 -10.67 8.02 -3.17
N GLY A 50 -9.67 7.75 -4.01
CA GLY A 50 -8.35 8.37 -3.91
C GLY A 50 -8.42 9.90 -3.98
N HIS A 51 -9.21 10.45 -4.92
CA HIS A 51 -9.42 11.90 -5.03
C HIS A 51 -10.23 12.48 -3.86
N LYS A 52 -11.23 11.77 -3.31
CA LYS A 52 -11.97 12.22 -2.12
C LYS A 52 -11.11 12.15 -0.85
N GLU A 53 -10.21 11.18 -0.74
CA GLU A 53 -9.25 11.10 0.34
C GLU A 53 -8.24 12.26 0.29
N ILE A 54 -7.80 12.66 -0.91
CA ILE A 54 -6.94 13.84 -1.14
C ILE A 54 -7.70 15.15 -0.86
N MET A 55 -8.95 15.29 -1.34
CA MET A 55 -9.75 16.52 -1.25
C MET A 55 -10.39 16.74 0.14
N SER A 56 -10.50 15.69 0.97
CA SER A 56 -10.98 15.80 2.36
C SER A 56 -9.92 16.36 3.32
N GLY A 57 -8.79 16.89 2.84
CA GLY A 57 -7.75 17.46 3.70
C GLY A 57 -6.94 16.42 4.48
N ARG A 58 -7.03 15.13 4.10
CA ARG A 58 -5.99 14.15 4.46
C ARG A 58 -4.80 14.35 3.53
N THR A 59 -4.17 15.50 3.71
CA THR A 59 -2.72 15.68 3.66
C THR A 59 -2.02 14.39 4.10
N LEU A 60 -0.85 14.07 3.53
CA LEU A 60 0.10 13.02 3.89
C LEU A 60 0.60 13.14 5.35
N VAL A 61 -0.33 13.20 6.30
CA VAL A 61 -0.25 13.43 7.74
C VAL A 61 -1.30 12.49 8.34
N GLY A 62 -0.88 11.30 8.78
CA GLY A 62 -1.77 10.43 9.56
C GLY A 62 -1.69 8.92 9.30
N CYS A 63 -1.00 8.46 8.27
CA CYS A 63 -0.84 7.02 8.01
C CYS A 63 0.29 6.41 8.85
N TRP A 64 0.25 6.63 10.16
CA TRP A 64 1.15 5.96 11.09
C TRP A 64 0.78 4.48 11.17
N ILE A 65 1.67 3.62 10.66
CA ILE A 65 1.54 2.17 10.66
C ILE A 65 2.11 1.63 11.96
N PRO A 66 1.32 0.92 12.79
CA PRO A 66 1.81 0.23 13.96
C PRO A 66 2.86 -0.83 13.63
N VAL A 67 3.95 -0.90 14.40
CA VAL A 67 5.03 -1.88 14.16
C VAL A 67 4.58 -3.34 14.28
N ASN A 68 3.48 -3.59 15.00
CA ASN A 68 2.89 -4.91 15.16
C ASN A 68 1.93 -5.29 14.01
N GLU A 69 1.50 -4.32 13.20
CA GLU A 69 0.66 -4.56 12.03
C GLU A 69 1.53 -4.92 10.82
N LYS A 70 2.53 -4.08 10.55
CA LYS A 70 3.40 -4.24 9.39
C LYS A 70 4.75 -3.59 9.64
N LEU A 71 5.81 -4.24 9.15
CA LEU A 71 7.15 -3.68 9.10
C LEU A 71 7.43 -3.10 7.71
N PRO A 72 8.34 -2.11 7.58
CA PRO A 72 8.81 -1.65 6.29
C PRO A 72 9.36 -2.83 5.46
N ALA A 73 9.04 -2.87 4.17
CA ALA A 73 9.46 -3.96 3.29
C ALA A 73 10.97 -3.94 2.99
N ASN A 74 11.56 -2.74 3.02
CA ASN A 74 12.96 -2.48 2.67
C ASN A 74 13.67 -1.79 3.85
N GLU A 75 15.00 -1.73 3.78
CA GLU A 75 15.82 -0.93 4.70
C GLU A 75 15.77 0.59 4.40
N ASP A 76 14.73 1.04 3.71
CA ASP A 76 14.51 2.46 3.40
C ASP A 76 14.27 3.25 4.68
N LYS A 77 14.78 4.49 4.69
CA LYS A 77 14.54 5.40 5.81
C LYS A 77 13.07 5.80 5.85
N VAL A 78 12.50 5.76 7.05
CA VAL A 78 11.10 6.09 7.35
C VAL A 78 11.04 7.04 8.54
N LEU A 79 9.93 7.76 8.67
CA LEU A 79 9.60 8.44 9.92
C LEU A 79 9.16 7.40 10.94
N ILE A 80 9.67 7.49 12.16
CA ILE A 80 9.32 6.62 13.26
C ILE A 80 8.81 7.43 14.44
N CYS A 81 7.81 6.91 15.14
CA CYS A 81 7.37 7.39 16.44
C CYS A 81 7.86 6.43 17.50
N THR A 82 8.53 6.99 18.49
CA THR A 82 9.08 6.23 19.63
C THR A 82 8.39 6.65 20.91
N ILE A 83 8.35 5.75 21.89
CA ILE A 83 7.84 6.02 23.22
C ILE A 83 8.91 5.70 24.27
N THR A 84 9.17 6.63 25.18
CA THR A 84 10.03 6.37 26.34
C THR A 84 9.32 5.47 27.35
N LYS A 85 10.06 4.92 28.31
CA LYS A 85 9.47 4.18 29.44
C LYS A 85 8.48 5.03 30.26
N THR A 86 8.65 6.35 30.25
CA THR A 86 7.77 7.31 30.93
C THR A 86 6.56 7.74 30.09
N GLY A 87 6.41 7.22 28.87
CA GLY A 87 5.27 7.51 27.99
C GLY A 87 5.47 8.72 27.06
N ASN A 88 6.64 9.38 27.09
CA ASN A 88 6.92 10.52 26.21
C ASN A 88 7.17 10.05 24.78
N LYS A 89 6.55 10.72 23.81
CA LYS A 89 6.67 10.35 22.40
C LYS A 89 7.66 11.25 21.67
N ASN A 90 8.50 10.67 20.81
CA ASN A 90 9.43 11.41 19.95
C ASN A 90 9.34 10.93 18.50
N ILE A 91 9.45 11.85 17.54
CA ILE A 91 9.53 11.54 16.11
C ILE A 91 10.98 11.58 15.68
N LEU A 92 11.43 10.53 15.00
CA LEU A 92 12.79 10.38 14.50
C LEU A 92 12.76 9.83 13.07
N VAL A 93 13.91 9.82 12.41
CA VAL A 93 14.13 9.07 11.16
C VAL A 93 14.92 7.81 11.50
N GLY A 94 14.53 6.67 10.93
CA GLY A 94 15.20 5.39 11.12
C GLY A 94 14.80 4.37 10.07
N TYR A 95 15.29 3.14 10.18
CA TYR A 95 14.90 2.03 9.33
C TYR A 95 14.80 0.74 10.16
N TYR A 96 14.05 -0.24 9.65
CA TYR A 96 14.04 -1.58 10.23
C TYR A 96 15.06 -2.44 9.51
N SER A 97 15.97 -3.09 10.23
CA SER A 97 16.92 -4.05 9.65
C SER A 97 16.37 -5.46 9.84
N PRO A 98 15.97 -6.17 8.76
CA PRO A 98 15.49 -7.54 8.83
C PRO A 98 16.55 -8.51 9.35
N ASP A 99 17.82 -8.29 9.00
CA ASP A 99 18.96 -9.12 9.41
C ASP A 99 19.19 -9.07 10.93
N LEU A 100 19.13 -7.86 11.50
CA LEU A 100 19.29 -7.65 12.93
C LEU A 100 17.96 -7.76 13.71
N ARG A 101 16.84 -7.96 13.00
CA ARG A 101 15.46 -7.98 13.51
C ARG A 101 15.14 -6.82 14.47
N ARG A 102 15.71 -5.64 14.20
CA ARG A 102 15.58 -4.47 15.09
C ARG A 102 15.49 -3.17 14.31
N TRP A 103 14.88 -2.18 14.96
CA TRP A 103 14.92 -0.80 14.49
C TRP A 103 16.30 -0.20 14.70
N VAL A 104 16.84 0.40 13.64
CA VAL A 104 18.07 1.18 13.67
C VAL A 104 17.69 2.65 13.59
N CYS A 105 17.87 3.34 14.71
CA CYS A 105 17.67 4.77 14.85
C CYS A 105 18.66 5.35 15.86
N GLY A 106 18.90 6.66 15.82
CA GLY A 106 19.98 7.31 16.57
C GLY A 106 19.90 7.19 18.10
N MET A 107 18.78 6.73 18.66
CA MET A 107 18.61 6.45 20.08
C MET A 107 17.99 5.06 20.28
N ASN A 108 18.40 4.34 21.33
CA ASN A 108 17.75 3.10 21.74
C ASN A 108 16.34 3.38 22.26
N SER A 109 15.39 3.46 21.34
CA SER A 109 14.03 3.90 21.60
C SER A 109 13.02 2.85 21.16
N ASN A 110 11.96 2.65 21.94
CA ASN A 110 10.91 1.72 21.61
C ASN A 110 10.04 2.32 20.50
N VAL A 111 10.23 1.83 19.27
CA VAL A 111 9.42 2.25 18.11
C VAL A 111 8.03 1.63 18.22
N ILE A 112 7.00 2.46 18.09
CA ILE A 112 5.59 2.04 18.18
C ILE A 112 4.85 2.16 16.85
N THR A 113 5.19 3.17 16.04
CA THR A 113 4.61 3.37 14.72
C THR A 113 5.64 3.93 13.74
N TRP A 114 5.40 3.78 12.44
CA TRP A 114 6.22 4.34 11.37
C TRP A 114 5.38 4.83 10.19
N GLN A 115 5.95 5.64 9.32
CA GLN A 115 5.34 6.02 8.03
C GLN A 115 6.44 6.32 7.00
N PRO A 116 6.18 6.17 5.70
CA PRO A 116 7.14 6.55 4.66
C PRO A 116 7.55 8.02 4.79
N LEU A 117 8.77 8.35 4.35
CA LEU A 117 9.18 9.74 4.23
C LEU A 117 8.27 10.46 3.20
N PRO A 118 7.88 11.72 3.45
CA PRO A 118 7.17 12.51 2.45
C PRO A 118 8.05 12.67 1.21
N GLU A 119 7.41 12.75 0.04
CA GLU A 119 8.14 13.05 -1.18
C GLU A 119 8.83 14.42 -1.07
N PRO A 120 10.10 14.54 -1.50
CA PRO A 120 10.78 15.82 -1.56
C PRO A 120 9.97 16.81 -2.40
N TYR A 121 9.98 18.09 -2.02
CA TYR A 121 9.43 19.13 -2.88
C TYR A 121 10.22 19.16 -4.19
N ALA A 122 9.53 19.08 -5.32
CA ALA A 122 10.16 19.25 -6.63
C ALA A 122 10.58 20.72 -6.77
N GLU A 123 11.88 21.00 -6.73
CA GLU A 123 12.38 22.32 -7.11
C GLU A 123 12.02 22.56 -8.58
N ILE A 124 11.28 23.64 -8.84
CA ILE A 124 11.10 24.14 -10.21
C ILE A 124 12.50 24.52 -10.69
N SER A 125 13.08 23.71 -11.56
CA SER A 125 14.36 24.03 -12.20
C SER A 125 14.17 25.27 -13.07
N THR A 126 14.40 26.46 -12.51
CA THR A 126 14.65 27.66 -13.29
C THR A 126 16.06 27.54 -13.83
N ASN A 127 16.19 26.92 -15.01
CA ASN A 127 17.39 27.05 -15.81
C ASN A 127 17.41 28.48 -16.37
N ASP A 128 18.19 29.36 -15.76
CA ASP A 128 18.66 30.64 -16.34
C ASP A 128 19.92 30.39 -17.19
#